data_AF-A0A804M3W2-F1
#
_entry.id   AF-A0A804M3W2-F1
#
_cell.length_a   1.000
_cell.length_b   1.000
_cell.length_c   1.000
_cell.angle_alpha   90.00
_cell.angle_beta   90.00
_cell.angle_gamma   90.00
#
_symmetry.space_group_name_H-M   'P 1'
#
loop_
_entity.id
_entity.type
_entity.pdbx_description
1 polymer ?
#
loop_
_entity_poly.entity_id
_entity_poly.type
_entity_poly.pdbx_seq_one_letter_code
_entity_poly.pdbx_strand_id
1 'polypeptide(L)'
;MAGFCTPAATAAAHAALTPLTSSRKHIAMCLSPRPSGGGGIGGGQRARLASTGAAPQVRALAPTTAAEEAAGPSPAPLNVEYLAAEFAGHGVSFEPVGVSCAVKMSLRNGSVAHVLLPSGLVTSYKPAMWHGTVTEVLHTNVAEVPGGRAVIRGGVFVDLRCDGCDGVWSPSASGAWSLRDVRGSPATSIEVELASAAPGNAAAARCVVTLHPEALATELTVTNNASAASSPPMALTCSVPSHLRVSTPDATYALGLQGSDYRSVEPALSEFSIIPPGYGAARQAAAGTTARNQWANKGLDMILSGGQQDRGAADEPDGEEDDDYKHMTDAMCRVYSNAPREFTIIDRGRRNSVCLHRKGFEELYVFSPGSQYQWYGKYAYVVVGPAMLEPVMLEPGDTWRGAQYLRNPNL
;
A
#
# COMPACT_ATOMS: atom_id res chain seq x y z
N MET A 1 -33.32 -55.60 4.45
CA MET A 1 -34.50 -54.74 4.27
C MET A 1 -34.01 -53.31 4.11
N ALA A 2 -34.44 -52.66 3.01
CA ALA A 2 -34.47 -51.22 2.68
C ALA A 2 -33.35 -50.29 3.22
N GLY A 3 -32.66 -49.48 2.43
CA GLY A 3 -32.80 -49.15 1.01
C GLY A 3 -31.75 -48.09 0.63
N PHE A 4 -31.15 -48.29 -0.54
CA PHE A 4 -30.30 -47.33 -1.24
C PHE A 4 -31.17 -46.21 -1.85
N CYS A 5 -30.67 -44.97 -1.90
CA CYS A 5 -30.98 -44.09 -3.03
C CYS A 5 -29.84 -43.09 -3.28
N THR A 6 -29.46 -43.04 -4.55
CA THR A 6 -28.36 -42.37 -5.26
C THR A 6 -28.47 -40.83 -5.36
N PRO A 7 -27.35 -40.12 -5.64
CA PRO A 7 -27.33 -38.67 -5.85
C PRO A 7 -27.61 -38.30 -7.32
N ALA A 8 -28.27 -37.16 -7.54
CA ALA A 8 -28.45 -36.56 -8.86
C ALA A 8 -27.79 -35.16 -8.88
N ALA A 9 -26.89 -34.97 -9.84
CA ALA A 9 -26.20 -33.73 -10.14
C ALA A 9 -27.10 -32.74 -10.90
N THR A 10 -27.01 -31.45 -10.57
CA THR A 10 -27.57 -30.38 -11.40
C THR A 10 -26.61 -29.19 -11.47
N ALA A 11 -26.13 -28.97 -12.69
CA ALA A 11 -25.59 -27.77 -13.33
C ALA A 11 -25.16 -26.55 -12.48
N ALA A 12 -23.86 -26.24 -12.58
CA ALA A 12 -23.27 -24.95 -12.22
C ALA A 12 -23.67 -23.86 -13.25
N ALA A 13 -24.24 -22.76 -12.77
CA ALA A 13 -24.44 -21.53 -13.53
C ALA A 13 -23.38 -20.50 -13.10
N HIS A 14 -22.68 -19.94 -14.09
CA HIS A 14 -21.72 -18.85 -13.99
C HIS A 14 -22.26 -17.67 -13.15
N ALA A 15 -21.62 -17.38 -12.01
CA ALA A 15 -21.82 -16.12 -11.30
C ALA A 15 -20.87 -15.06 -11.88
N ALA A 16 -21.44 -14.14 -12.66
CA ALA A 16 -20.78 -12.93 -13.12
C ALA A 16 -20.51 -11.99 -11.94
N LEU A 17 -19.26 -11.55 -11.78
CA LEU A 17 -18.88 -10.50 -10.84
C LEU A 17 -19.40 -9.15 -11.34
N THR A 18 -20.41 -8.61 -10.67
CA THR A 18 -20.90 -7.24 -10.88
C THR A 18 -19.95 -6.24 -10.21
N PRO A 19 -19.48 -5.20 -10.93
CA PRO A 19 -18.66 -4.16 -10.33
C PRO A 19 -19.50 -3.27 -9.41
N LEU A 20 -18.96 -2.97 -8.23
CA LEU A 20 -19.50 -2.02 -7.26
C LEU A 20 -19.64 -0.64 -7.92
N THR A 21 -20.89 -0.24 -8.20
CA THR A 21 -21.23 1.08 -8.73
C THR A 21 -21.06 2.15 -7.65
N SER A 22 -20.09 3.05 -7.81
CA SER A 22 -20.05 4.31 -7.06
C SER A 22 -21.05 5.29 -7.68
N SER A 23 -22.13 5.58 -6.95
CA SER A 23 -23.10 6.61 -7.32
C SER A 23 -22.53 8.01 -6.99
N ARG A 24 -22.11 8.74 -8.02
CA ARG A 24 -21.79 10.18 -7.92
C ARG A 24 -23.01 10.98 -8.39
N LYS A 25 -23.74 11.58 -7.45
CA LYS A 25 -24.66 12.69 -7.77
C LYS A 25 -23.82 13.96 -7.93
N HIS A 26 -23.80 14.50 -9.14
CA HIS A 26 -23.23 15.82 -9.45
C HIS A 26 -24.01 16.91 -8.72
N ILE A 27 -23.31 17.71 -7.91
CA ILE A 27 -23.75 19.06 -7.54
C ILE A 27 -22.86 20.02 -8.35
N ALA A 28 -23.47 20.67 -9.34
CA ALA A 28 -22.85 21.75 -10.09
C ALA A 28 -22.90 23.03 -9.24
N MET A 29 -21.73 23.60 -8.93
CA MET A 29 -21.62 24.96 -8.40
C MET A 29 -21.06 25.84 -9.51
N CYS A 30 -21.92 26.69 -10.06
CA CYS A 30 -21.62 27.68 -11.07
C CYS A 30 -20.72 28.79 -10.49
N LEU A 31 -19.59 29.05 -11.15
CA LEU A 31 -18.90 30.34 -11.08
C LEU A 31 -18.49 30.74 -12.49
N SER A 32 -19.24 31.69 -13.07
CA SER A 32 -18.89 32.41 -14.28
C SER A 32 -17.76 33.41 -13.98
N PRO A 33 -16.89 33.69 -14.95
CA PRO A 33 -16.74 35.10 -15.35
C PRO A 33 -16.88 35.31 -16.86
N ARG A 34 -17.43 36.47 -17.20
CA ARG A 34 -17.67 37.01 -18.55
C ARG A 34 -16.38 37.12 -19.39
N PRO A 35 -16.46 36.97 -20.73
CA PRO A 35 -15.40 37.35 -21.66
C PRO A 35 -15.66 38.73 -22.30
N SER A 36 -14.61 39.44 -22.69
CA SER A 36 -14.71 40.58 -23.61
C SER A 36 -13.40 40.87 -24.34
N GLY A 37 -13.45 40.76 -25.68
CA GLY A 37 -12.63 41.46 -26.67
C GLY A 37 -11.17 41.01 -26.82
N GLY A 38 -10.57 40.85 -28.00
CA GLY A 38 -10.97 41.15 -29.37
C GLY A 38 -9.71 41.31 -30.23
N GLY A 39 -9.73 40.81 -31.47
CA GLY A 39 -8.72 41.03 -32.52
C GLY A 39 -7.42 40.24 -32.34
N GLY A 40 -6.79 39.64 -33.35
CA GLY A 40 -6.99 39.66 -34.80
C GLY A 40 -5.61 39.49 -35.48
N ILE A 41 -5.60 38.76 -36.60
CA ILE A 41 -4.69 38.88 -37.76
C ILE A 41 -3.38 38.02 -37.74
N GLY A 42 -3.20 37.25 -38.83
CA GLY A 42 -1.91 36.87 -39.44
C GLY A 42 -1.62 35.37 -39.42
N GLY A 43 -1.95 34.59 -40.45
CA GLY A 43 -1.04 34.24 -41.57
C GLY A 43 -0.17 33.03 -41.19
N GLY A 44 -0.19 31.85 -41.79
CA GLY A 44 -0.54 31.43 -43.15
C GLY A 44 0.70 30.84 -43.82
N GLN A 45 0.95 29.52 -43.72
CA GLN A 45 1.58 28.75 -44.81
C GLN A 45 1.49 27.24 -44.62
N ARG A 46 1.07 26.58 -45.71
CA ARG A 46 0.98 25.13 -45.93
C ARG A 46 2.36 24.57 -46.30
N ALA A 47 2.63 23.34 -45.90
CA ALA A 47 3.36 22.38 -46.73
C ALA A 47 2.81 20.96 -46.48
N ARG A 48 2.14 20.41 -47.51
CA ARG A 48 1.90 18.96 -47.67
C ARG A 48 3.01 18.44 -48.56
N LEU A 49 3.62 17.31 -48.21
CA LEU A 49 4.31 16.42 -49.14
C LEU A 49 3.97 14.98 -48.76
N ALA A 50 3.54 14.25 -49.78
CA ALA A 50 3.21 12.83 -49.80
C ALA A 50 4.31 12.07 -50.53
N SER A 51 4.58 10.82 -50.15
CA SER A 51 5.05 9.69 -50.98
C SER A 51 5.43 8.54 -50.03
N THR A 52 4.65 7.46 -49.96
CA THR A 52 4.82 6.21 -50.72
C THR A 52 6.16 5.52 -50.51
N GLY A 53 6.17 4.35 -49.89
CA GLY A 53 7.33 3.45 -49.94
C GLY A 53 7.29 2.27 -48.96
N ALA A 54 6.95 1.11 -49.51
CA ALA A 54 7.44 -0.23 -49.14
C ALA A 54 7.13 -0.81 -47.72
N ALA A 55 6.36 -1.89 -47.73
CA ALA A 55 6.25 -2.87 -46.64
C ALA A 55 7.54 -3.71 -46.50
N PRO A 56 7.78 -4.31 -45.32
CA PRO A 56 8.32 -5.65 -45.26
C PRO A 56 7.31 -6.60 -44.62
N GLN A 57 7.05 -7.70 -45.31
CA GLN A 57 6.48 -8.91 -44.73
C GLN A 57 7.47 -9.46 -43.70
N VAL A 58 7.00 -9.79 -42.50
CA VAL A 58 7.76 -10.66 -41.58
C VAL A 58 6.93 -11.91 -41.33
N ARG A 59 7.56 -13.02 -41.74
CA ARG A 59 7.18 -14.42 -41.65
C ARG A 59 6.59 -14.82 -40.30
N ALA A 60 5.54 -15.62 -40.37
CA ALA A 60 5.12 -16.51 -39.29
C ALA A 60 6.25 -17.51 -38.95
N LEU A 61 6.57 -17.64 -37.67
CA LEU A 61 7.29 -18.77 -37.08
C LEU A 61 6.31 -19.47 -36.13
N ALA A 62 5.86 -20.66 -36.54
CA ALA A 62 5.15 -21.62 -35.70
C ALA A 62 6.19 -22.49 -34.94
N PRO A 63 5.79 -23.23 -33.90
CA PRO A 63 6.28 -23.06 -32.54
C PRO A 63 7.38 -24.06 -32.17
N THR A 64 8.36 -23.62 -31.38
CA THR A 64 9.31 -24.50 -30.69
C THR A 64 8.84 -24.74 -29.27
N THR A 65 8.36 -25.95 -29.05
CA THR A 65 8.36 -26.69 -27.78
C THR A 65 9.72 -26.58 -27.08
N ALA A 66 9.74 -26.17 -25.82
CA ALA A 66 10.63 -26.65 -24.74
C ALA A 66 10.76 -25.56 -23.66
N ALA A 67 9.94 -25.67 -22.62
CA ALA A 67 10.30 -25.40 -21.23
C ALA A 67 9.06 -25.73 -20.39
N GLU A 68 8.92 -27.01 -20.08
CA GLU A 68 8.11 -27.48 -18.96
C GLU A 68 8.79 -26.97 -17.69
N GLU A 69 8.45 -25.73 -17.32
CA GLU A 69 8.90 -25.13 -16.07
C GLU A 69 8.08 -25.79 -14.95
N ALA A 70 8.77 -26.57 -14.13
CA ALA A 70 8.22 -27.40 -13.08
C ALA A 70 7.20 -26.60 -12.24
N ALA A 71 5.93 -27.00 -12.34
CA ALA A 71 4.89 -26.58 -11.43
C ALA A 71 5.25 -27.11 -10.04
N GLY A 72 5.90 -26.26 -9.23
CA GLY A 72 5.97 -26.46 -7.79
C GLY A 72 4.55 -26.61 -7.24
N PRO A 73 4.37 -27.34 -6.11
CA PRO A 73 3.04 -27.56 -5.54
C PRO A 73 2.35 -26.21 -5.34
N SER A 74 1.20 -26.02 -5.99
CA SER A 74 0.37 -24.84 -5.75
C SER A 74 0.10 -24.77 -4.24
N PRO A 75 0.33 -23.63 -3.57
CA PRO A 75 0.05 -23.51 -2.16
C PRO A 75 -1.41 -23.93 -1.92
N ALA A 76 -1.62 -24.81 -0.92
CA ALA A 76 -2.94 -25.31 -0.61
C ALA A 76 -3.92 -24.15 -0.45
N PRO A 77 -5.12 -24.21 -1.06
CA PRO A 77 -6.06 -23.12 -1.00
C PRO A 77 -6.43 -22.83 0.45
N LEU A 78 -6.48 -21.55 0.80
CA LEU A 78 -6.82 -21.09 2.13
C LEU A 78 -8.26 -21.55 2.46
N ASN A 79 -8.41 -22.35 3.52
CA ASN A 79 -9.69 -22.93 3.91
C ASN A 79 -10.51 -21.92 4.74
N VAL A 80 -11.38 -21.17 4.06
CA VAL A 80 -12.24 -20.15 4.67
C VAL A 80 -13.23 -20.76 5.68
N GLU A 81 -13.73 -21.96 5.42
CA GLU A 81 -14.68 -22.65 6.30
C GLU A 81 -14.03 -23.02 7.64
N TYR A 82 -12.78 -23.48 7.60
CA TYR A 82 -11.98 -23.72 8.80
C TYR A 82 -11.74 -22.42 9.58
N LEU A 83 -11.33 -21.34 8.91
CA LEU A 83 -11.10 -20.05 9.58
C LEU A 83 -12.37 -19.51 10.23
N ALA A 84 -13.51 -19.64 9.55
CA ALA A 84 -14.79 -19.23 10.11
C ALA A 84 -15.21 -20.12 11.29
N ALA A 85 -14.98 -21.43 11.23
CA ALA A 85 -15.31 -22.33 12.33
C ALA A 85 -14.45 -22.08 13.58
N GLU A 86 -13.15 -21.81 13.40
CA GLU A 86 -12.20 -21.65 14.50
C GLU A 86 -12.18 -20.24 15.08
N PHE A 87 -12.24 -19.20 14.22
CA PHE A 87 -11.95 -17.82 14.61
C PHE A 87 -13.13 -16.85 14.43
N ALA A 88 -14.27 -17.26 13.85
CA ALA A 88 -15.40 -16.34 13.75
C ALA A 88 -16.01 -16.05 15.12
N GLY A 89 -16.65 -14.89 15.24
CA GLY A 89 -17.07 -14.34 16.52
C GLY A 89 -16.21 -13.15 16.92
N HIS A 90 -16.41 -12.63 18.12
CA HIS A 90 -15.72 -11.41 18.60
C HIS A 90 -15.91 -10.16 17.72
N GLY A 91 -16.87 -10.17 16.78
CA GLY A 91 -17.05 -9.11 15.78
C GLY A 91 -16.25 -9.33 14.49
N VAL A 92 -15.70 -10.53 14.29
CA VAL A 92 -14.97 -10.96 13.09
C VAL A 92 -15.79 -11.92 12.24
N SER A 93 -15.72 -11.72 10.93
CA SER A 93 -16.25 -12.63 9.91
C SER A 93 -15.23 -12.81 8.78
N PHE A 94 -15.37 -13.90 8.03
CA PHE A 94 -14.45 -14.29 6.97
C PHE A 94 -15.20 -14.35 5.64
N GLU A 95 -14.63 -13.74 4.60
CA GLU A 95 -15.20 -13.74 3.26
C GLU A 95 -14.17 -14.17 2.21
N PRO A 96 -14.54 -15.04 1.25
CA PRO A 96 -13.65 -15.41 0.15
C PRO A 96 -13.47 -14.24 -0.82
N VAL A 97 -12.21 -13.97 -1.20
CA VAL A 97 -11.83 -12.95 -2.18
C VAL A 97 -10.86 -13.58 -3.18
N GLY A 98 -11.40 -14.19 -4.24
CA GLY A 98 -10.59 -14.95 -5.20
C GLY A 98 -9.90 -16.13 -4.53
N VAL A 99 -8.57 -16.14 -4.52
CA VAL A 99 -7.73 -17.15 -3.83
C VAL A 99 -7.37 -16.75 -2.39
N SER A 100 -7.78 -15.56 -1.95
CA SER A 100 -7.50 -14.97 -0.65
C SER A 100 -8.74 -14.95 0.23
N CYS A 101 -8.57 -14.61 1.51
CA CYS A 101 -9.69 -14.42 2.43
C CYS A 101 -9.62 -13.06 3.11
N ALA A 102 -10.73 -12.34 3.16
CA ALA A 102 -10.85 -11.11 3.91
C ALA A 102 -11.39 -11.38 5.32
N VAL A 103 -10.63 -11.00 6.33
CA VAL A 103 -11.04 -10.93 7.74
C VAL A 103 -11.69 -9.57 7.96
N LYS A 104 -13.00 -9.55 8.21
CA LYS A 104 -13.76 -8.33 8.47
C LYS A 104 -13.97 -8.15 9.97
N MET A 105 -13.41 -7.09 10.53
CA MET A 105 -13.59 -6.67 11.91
C MET A 105 -14.67 -5.58 11.99
N SER A 106 -15.65 -5.72 12.88
CA SER A 106 -16.72 -4.75 13.07
C SER A 106 -16.98 -4.47 14.55
N LEU A 107 -16.81 -3.21 14.96
CA LEU A 107 -17.14 -2.74 16.30
C LEU A 107 -18.58 -2.25 16.39
N ARG A 108 -19.13 -2.24 17.61
CA ARG A 108 -20.49 -1.76 17.91
C ARG A 108 -20.66 -0.27 17.68
N ASN A 109 -19.58 0.53 17.72
CA ASN A 109 -19.65 1.95 17.37
C ASN A 109 -19.80 2.19 15.86
N GLY A 110 -19.78 1.13 15.04
CA GLY A 110 -19.88 1.19 13.59
C GLY A 110 -18.53 1.14 12.88
N SER A 111 -17.40 1.24 13.59
CA SER A 111 -16.08 1.18 12.96
C SER A 111 -15.83 -0.20 12.33
N VAL A 112 -15.31 -0.21 11.12
CA VAL A 112 -15.04 -1.44 10.34
C VAL A 112 -13.63 -1.41 9.78
N ALA A 113 -12.94 -2.55 9.78
CA ALA A 113 -11.68 -2.71 9.07
C ALA A 113 -11.54 -4.12 8.47
N HIS A 114 -10.87 -4.22 7.33
CA HIS A 114 -10.70 -5.47 6.60
C HIS A 114 -9.22 -5.82 6.41
N VAL A 115 -8.82 -7.04 6.77
CA VAL A 115 -7.46 -7.57 6.59
C VAL A 115 -7.49 -8.72 5.59
N LEU A 116 -6.60 -8.73 4.61
CA LEU A 116 -6.51 -9.77 3.57
C LEU A 116 -5.47 -10.82 3.96
N LEU A 117 -5.84 -12.10 3.90
CA LEU A 117 -4.96 -13.24 4.11
C LEU A 117 -4.62 -13.92 2.78
N PRO A 118 -3.38 -14.41 2.58
CA PRO A 118 -2.28 -14.45 3.56
C PRO A 118 -1.29 -13.28 3.46
N SER A 119 -1.67 -12.16 2.81
CA SER A 119 -0.76 -11.01 2.65
C SER A 119 -0.61 -10.16 3.90
N GLY A 120 -1.58 -10.20 4.82
CA GLY A 120 -1.66 -9.29 5.96
C GLY A 120 -2.01 -7.85 5.59
N LEU A 121 -2.44 -7.61 4.35
CA LEU A 121 -2.78 -6.27 3.84
C LEU A 121 -4.09 -5.77 4.47
N VAL A 122 -4.06 -4.62 5.13
CA VAL A 122 -5.30 -3.92 5.54
C VAL A 122 -5.86 -3.18 4.34
N THR A 123 -7.03 -3.61 3.85
CA THR A 123 -7.61 -3.12 2.60
C THR A 123 -8.66 -2.02 2.79
N SER A 124 -9.20 -1.88 4.01
CA SER A 124 -10.25 -0.92 4.33
C SER A 124 -10.18 -0.56 5.81
N TYR A 125 -10.39 0.72 6.11
CA TYR A 125 -10.61 1.21 7.46
C TYR A 125 -11.63 2.34 7.42
N LYS A 126 -12.73 2.11 8.12
CA LYS A 126 -13.88 2.98 8.19
C LYS A 126 -14.17 3.30 9.66
N PRO A 127 -13.48 4.28 10.27
CA PRO A 127 -13.84 4.74 11.60
C PRO A 127 -15.26 5.31 11.62
N ALA A 128 -15.91 5.18 12.76
CA ALA A 128 -17.09 5.96 13.08
C ALA A 128 -16.75 7.46 13.08
N MET A 129 -17.65 8.29 12.58
CA MET A 129 -17.50 9.75 12.54
C MET A 129 -18.53 10.39 13.49
N TRP A 130 -18.25 11.58 13.99
CA TRP A 130 -19.12 12.34 14.90
C TRP A 130 -20.56 12.54 14.37
N HIS A 131 -20.75 12.52 13.04
CA HIS A 131 -22.06 12.66 12.38
C HIS A 131 -22.79 11.32 12.17
N GLY A 132 -22.36 10.24 12.85
CA GLY A 132 -23.07 8.97 12.90
C GLY A 132 -22.92 8.09 11.65
N THR A 133 -22.04 8.45 10.72
CA THR A 133 -21.70 7.59 9.58
C THR A 133 -20.26 7.11 9.67
N VAL A 134 -19.86 6.24 8.75
CA VAL A 134 -18.48 5.75 8.63
C VAL A 134 -17.89 6.24 7.32
N THR A 135 -16.59 6.55 7.32
CA THR A 135 -15.90 7.10 6.13
C THR A 135 -14.67 6.27 5.82
N GLU A 136 -14.50 5.87 4.56
CA GLU A 136 -13.30 5.15 4.12
C GLU A 136 -12.06 6.06 4.18
N VAL A 137 -11.12 5.69 5.04
CA VAL A 137 -9.84 6.38 5.24
C VAL A 137 -8.76 5.83 4.33
N LEU A 138 -8.81 4.54 3.96
CA LEU A 138 -7.75 3.92 3.16
C LEU A 138 -8.08 3.93 1.67
N HIS A 139 -7.05 4.10 0.86
CA HIS A 139 -7.14 4.01 -0.58
C HIS A 139 -6.65 2.65 -1.05
N THR A 140 -7.55 1.88 -1.65
CA THR A 140 -7.21 0.61 -2.29
C THR A 140 -7.71 0.58 -3.72
N ASN A 141 -6.94 -0.07 -4.59
CA ASN A 141 -7.23 -0.26 -6.00
C ASN A 141 -7.11 -1.74 -6.34
N VAL A 142 -8.01 -2.24 -7.19
CA VAL A 142 -7.85 -3.54 -7.84
C VAL A 142 -7.20 -3.31 -9.19
N ALA A 143 -6.09 -3.99 -9.45
CA ALA A 143 -5.38 -3.94 -10.72
C ALA A 143 -5.25 -5.35 -11.30
N GLU A 144 -5.38 -5.47 -12.62
CA GLU A 144 -5.07 -6.72 -13.32
C GLU A 144 -3.58 -6.73 -13.67
N VAL A 145 -2.89 -7.80 -13.25
CA VAL A 145 -1.50 -8.04 -13.60
C VAL A 145 -1.46 -8.88 -14.90
N PRO A 146 -0.43 -8.72 -15.77
CA PRO A 146 -0.23 -9.62 -16.90
C PRO A 146 -0.33 -11.09 -16.45
N GLY A 147 -1.24 -11.85 -17.06
CA GLY A 147 -1.66 -13.18 -16.59
C GLY A 147 -3.10 -13.23 -16.04
N GLY A 148 -3.83 -12.12 -16.05
CA GLY A 148 -5.26 -12.08 -15.70
C GLY A 148 -5.56 -12.20 -14.21
N ARG A 149 -4.53 -12.22 -13.36
CA ARG A 149 -4.69 -12.25 -11.90
C ARG A 149 -4.99 -10.85 -11.39
N ALA A 150 -6.11 -10.70 -10.69
CA ALA A 150 -6.43 -9.50 -9.94
C ALA A 150 -5.53 -9.39 -8.70
N VAL A 151 -4.91 -8.23 -8.51
CA VAL A 151 -4.08 -7.88 -7.34
C VAL A 151 -4.64 -6.63 -6.69
N ILE A 152 -4.77 -6.68 -5.36
CA ILE A 152 -5.21 -5.54 -4.55
C ILE A 152 -3.96 -4.73 -4.17
N ARG A 153 -3.98 -3.44 -4.43
CA ARG A 153 -2.91 -2.48 -4.11
C ARG A 153 -3.43 -1.37 -3.22
N GLY A 154 -2.54 -0.72 -2.48
CA GLY A 154 -2.84 0.36 -1.56
C GLY A 154 -2.99 -0.15 -0.13
N GLY A 155 -3.91 0.47 0.63
CA GLY A 155 -4.19 0.08 2.01
C GLY A 155 -3.02 0.32 2.97
N VAL A 156 -2.97 -0.46 4.05
CA VAL A 156 -1.81 -0.52 4.95
C VAL A 156 -1.16 -1.88 4.80
N PHE A 157 0.11 -1.91 4.42
CA PHE A 157 0.89 -3.14 4.38
C PHE A 157 2.18 -2.97 5.17
N VAL A 158 2.73 -4.10 5.59
CA VAL A 158 4.02 -4.18 6.24
C VAL A 158 5.03 -4.60 5.18
N ASP A 159 6.06 -3.81 4.92
CA ASP A 159 7.24 -4.29 4.17
C ASP A 159 8.32 -4.62 5.20
N LEU A 160 8.49 -5.91 5.47
CA LEU A 160 9.43 -6.45 6.45
C LEU A 160 10.45 -7.32 5.73
N ARG A 161 11.74 -7.07 5.98
CA ARG A 161 12.85 -7.85 5.43
C ARG A 161 13.86 -8.11 6.53
N CYS A 162 14.29 -9.35 6.62
CA CYS A 162 15.31 -9.80 7.54
C CYS A 162 16.43 -10.44 6.72
N ASP A 163 17.62 -9.84 6.73
CA ASP A 163 18.82 -10.43 6.15
C ASP A 163 19.66 -11.10 7.24
N GLY A 164 20.21 -12.28 6.95
CA GLY A 164 20.95 -13.12 7.90
C GLY A 164 20.31 -14.48 8.24
N CYS A 165 19.15 -14.81 7.66
CA CYS A 165 18.44 -16.09 7.88
C CYS A 165 18.65 -17.07 6.72
N ASP A 166 19.90 -17.43 6.40
CA ASP A 166 20.25 -18.21 5.19
C ASP A 166 19.67 -17.59 3.89
N GLY A 167 19.60 -16.25 3.87
CA GLY A 167 19.00 -15.46 2.80
C GLY A 167 18.13 -14.32 3.35
N VAL A 168 17.48 -13.59 2.44
CA VAL A 168 16.54 -12.52 2.79
C VAL A 168 15.16 -13.12 2.99
N TRP A 169 14.65 -13.04 4.21
CA TRP A 169 13.29 -13.46 4.55
C TRP A 169 12.35 -12.26 4.59
N SER A 170 11.22 -12.35 3.87
CA SER A 170 10.18 -11.31 3.85
C SER A 170 8.79 -11.95 3.88
N PRO A 171 8.11 -11.98 5.05
CA PRO A 171 6.77 -12.54 5.18
C PRO A 171 5.75 -11.96 4.22
N SER A 172 5.84 -10.66 3.96
CA SER A 172 4.89 -9.92 3.15
C SER A 172 5.05 -10.23 1.67
N ALA A 173 6.29 -10.30 1.16
CA ALA A 173 6.56 -10.62 -0.24
C ALA A 173 6.31 -12.11 -0.57
N SER A 174 6.48 -13.01 0.41
CA SER A 174 6.20 -14.43 0.22
C SER A 174 4.72 -14.80 0.50
N GLY A 175 3.91 -13.87 1.00
CA GLY A 175 2.54 -14.15 1.44
C GLY A 175 2.49 -15.22 2.55
N ALA A 176 3.47 -15.20 3.47
CA ALA A 176 3.65 -16.22 4.49
C ALA A 176 3.00 -15.87 5.84
N TRP A 177 2.05 -14.92 5.86
CA TRP A 177 1.30 -14.63 7.08
C TRP A 177 0.19 -15.66 7.27
N SER A 178 0.27 -16.37 8.40
CA SER A 178 -0.80 -17.23 8.89
C SER A 178 -1.60 -16.51 9.97
N LEU A 179 -2.91 -16.68 9.97
CA LEU A 179 -3.75 -16.24 11.09
C LEU A 179 -3.46 -17.14 12.30
N ARG A 180 -3.04 -16.51 13.40
CA ARG A 180 -2.69 -17.21 14.65
C ARG A 180 -3.79 -17.12 15.69
N ASP A 181 -4.43 -15.96 15.82
CA ASP A 181 -5.46 -15.74 16.82
C ASP A 181 -6.37 -14.56 16.46
N VAL A 182 -7.59 -14.56 17.00
CA VAL A 182 -8.54 -13.45 16.95
C VAL A 182 -9.07 -13.22 18.35
N ARG A 183 -8.84 -12.02 18.90
CA ARG A 183 -9.16 -11.69 20.28
C ARG A 183 -9.98 -10.41 20.39
N GLY A 184 -10.50 -10.20 21.59
CA GLY A 184 -11.19 -8.96 21.96
C GLY A 184 -12.70 -9.08 21.88
N SER A 185 -13.37 -7.95 21.72
CA SER A 185 -14.82 -7.88 21.66
C SER A 185 -15.28 -6.74 20.77
N PRO A 186 -16.45 -6.85 20.12
CA PRO A 186 -16.98 -5.75 19.32
C PRO A 186 -17.36 -4.53 20.16
N ALA A 187 -17.38 -4.64 21.50
CA ALA A 187 -17.67 -3.53 22.41
C ALA A 187 -16.43 -2.69 22.75
N THR A 188 -15.23 -3.26 22.67
CA THR A 188 -13.99 -2.62 23.12
C THR A 188 -12.99 -2.48 21.98
N SER A 189 -12.44 -3.59 21.51
CA SER A 189 -11.46 -3.66 20.44
C SER A 189 -11.40 -5.07 19.91
N ILE A 190 -11.02 -5.21 18.64
CA ILE A 190 -10.84 -6.51 17.98
C ILE A 190 -9.40 -6.61 17.52
N GLU A 191 -8.73 -7.70 17.87
CA GLU A 191 -7.33 -7.96 17.53
C GLU A 191 -7.25 -9.17 16.60
N VAL A 192 -6.53 -9.00 15.50
CA VAL A 192 -6.19 -10.08 14.56
C VAL A 192 -4.69 -10.28 14.60
N GLU A 193 -4.25 -11.43 15.08
CA GLU A 193 -2.84 -11.78 15.19
C GLU A 193 -2.40 -12.62 13.99
N LEU A 194 -1.44 -12.10 13.24
CA LEU A 194 -0.75 -12.80 12.16
C LEU A 194 0.65 -13.20 12.61
N ALA A 195 1.09 -14.38 12.20
CA ALA A 195 2.43 -14.87 12.46
C ALA A 195 3.07 -15.46 11.21
N SER A 196 4.38 -15.26 11.09
CA SER A 196 5.23 -15.88 10.08
C SER A 196 6.55 -16.28 10.72
N ALA A 197 7.14 -17.38 10.25
CA ALA A 197 8.45 -17.84 10.69
C ALA A 197 9.36 -18.03 9.47
N ALA A 198 10.64 -17.69 9.64
CA ALA A 198 11.65 -17.97 8.63
C ALA A 198 11.89 -19.48 8.52
N PRO A 199 12.41 -19.97 7.38
CA PRO A 199 12.86 -21.36 7.25
C PRO A 199 13.76 -21.77 8.43
N GLY A 200 13.58 -23.00 8.94
CA GLY A 200 14.31 -23.48 10.11
C GLY A 200 13.96 -22.78 11.43
N ASN A 201 12.92 -21.94 11.45
CA ASN A 201 12.54 -21.11 12.61
C ASN A 201 13.66 -20.15 13.06
N ALA A 202 14.56 -19.75 12.14
CA ALA A 202 15.68 -18.84 12.43
C ALA A 202 15.22 -17.45 12.89
N ALA A 203 14.04 -17.03 12.45
CA ALA A 203 13.39 -15.78 12.84
C ALA A 203 11.88 -15.99 12.95
N ALA A 204 11.23 -15.17 13.75
CA ALA A 204 9.77 -15.12 13.83
C ALA A 204 9.28 -13.68 13.78
N ALA A 205 8.18 -13.46 13.08
CA ALA A 205 7.53 -12.17 12.94
C ALA A 205 6.06 -12.32 13.32
N ARG A 206 5.57 -11.37 14.10
CA ARG A 206 4.18 -11.26 14.52
C ARG A 206 3.67 -9.88 14.12
N CYS A 207 2.53 -9.84 13.45
CA CYS A 207 1.81 -8.62 13.11
C CYS A 207 0.43 -8.67 13.76
N VAL A 208 0.15 -7.77 14.69
CA VAL A 208 -1.16 -7.64 15.32
C VAL A 208 -1.86 -6.42 14.74
N VAL A 209 -3.02 -6.63 14.12
CA VAL A 209 -3.88 -5.56 13.65
C VAL A 209 -5.02 -5.40 14.63
N THR A 210 -5.12 -4.23 15.26
CA THR A 210 -6.15 -3.96 16.27
C THR A 210 -7.08 -2.86 15.81
N LEU A 211 -8.37 -3.18 15.71
CA LEU A 211 -9.42 -2.19 15.53
C LEU A 211 -9.90 -1.71 16.90
N HIS A 212 -9.53 -0.48 17.25
CA HIS A 212 -10.07 0.26 18.39
C HIS A 212 -11.26 1.13 17.96
N PRO A 213 -12.07 1.64 18.90
CA PRO A 213 -13.18 2.53 18.57
C PRO A 213 -12.71 3.80 17.86
N GLU A 214 -11.48 4.24 18.16
CA GLU A 214 -10.93 5.52 17.71
C GLU A 214 -9.70 5.39 16.79
N ALA A 215 -9.18 4.18 16.61
CA ALA A 215 -7.90 3.95 15.95
C ALA A 215 -7.82 2.59 15.27
N LEU A 216 -7.03 2.51 14.21
CA LEU A 216 -6.50 1.26 13.70
C LEU A 216 -5.02 1.15 14.08
N ALA A 217 -4.66 0.14 14.87
CA ALA A 217 -3.28 -0.15 15.22
C ALA A 217 -2.71 -1.26 14.34
N THR A 218 -1.44 -1.15 13.99
CA THR A 218 -0.64 -2.20 13.36
C THR A 218 0.65 -2.32 14.15
N GLU A 219 0.76 -3.39 14.94
CA GLU A 219 1.88 -3.64 15.83
C GLU A 219 2.72 -4.81 15.30
N LEU A 220 4.04 -4.64 15.31
CA LEU A 220 5.01 -5.59 14.79
C LEU A 220 5.96 -6.03 15.89
N THR A 221 6.24 -7.32 15.92
CA THR A 221 7.28 -7.91 16.76
C THR A 221 8.10 -8.84 15.90
N VAL A 222 9.42 -8.65 15.87
CA VAL A 222 10.35 -9.49 15.14
C VAL A 222 11.38 -10.03 16.12
N THR A 223 11.57 -11.35 16.12
CA THR A 223 12.50 -12.03 17.03
C THR A 223 13.53 -12.79 16.22
N ASN A 224 14.81 -12.61 16.55
CA ASN A 224 15.90 -13.44 16.07
C ASN A 224 15.99 -14.69 16.96
N ASN A 225 15.60 -15.84 16.43
CA ASN A 225 15.54 -17.10 17.17
C ASN A 225 16.87 -17.88 17.10
N ALA A 226 17.93 -17.31 16.51
CA ALA A 226 19.24 -17.95 16.49
C ALA A 226 19.68 -18.29 17.92
N SER A 227 20.02 -19.57 18.15
CA SER A 227 20.27 -20.09 19.50
C SER A 227 21.71 -19.92 19.98
N ALA A 228 22.64 -19.62 19.07
CA ALA A 228 24.04 -19.45 19.39
C ALA A 228 24.41 -17.97 19.38
N ALA A 229 25.06 -17.49 20.45
CA ALA A 229 25.66 -16.15 20.48
C ALA A 229 26.76 -15.95 19.41
N SER A 230 27.22 -17.04 18.77
CA SER A 230 28.16 -17.01 17.65
C SER A 230 27.48 -16.90 16.28
N SER A 231 26.15 -16.91 16.21
CA SER A 231 25.41 -16.69 14.96
C SER A 231 25.50 -15.21 14.56
N PRO A 232 25.58 -14.89 13.26
CA PRO A 232 25.63 -13.51 12.82
C PRO A 232 24.35 -12.75 13.21
N PRO A 233 24.46 -11.44 13.49
CA PRO A 233 23.29 -10.61 13.73
C PRO A 233 22.43 -10.49 12.47
N MET A 234 21.13 -10.34 12.67
CA MET A 234 20.15 -10.22 11.60
C MET A 234 19.88 -8.75 11.31
N ALA A 235 20.06 -8.32 10.06
CA ALA A 235 19.72 -6.97 9.64
C ALA A 235 18.21 -6.89 9.35
N LEU A 236 17.48 -6.17 10.19
CA LEU A 236 16.05 -5.93 10.09
C LEU A 236 15.79 -4.61 9.37
N THR A 237 15.02 -4.66 8.30
CA THR A 237 14.42 -3.49 7.64
C THR A 237 12.91 -3.59 7.72
N CYS A 238 12.24 -2.50 8.11
CA CYS A 238 10.80 -2.47 8.18
C CYS A 238 10.22 -1.11 7.78
N SER A 239 9.11 -1.14 7.04
CA SER A 239 8.22 0.01 6.86
C SER A 239 6.76 -0.40 6.92
N VAL A 240 5.88 0.53 7.30
CA VAL A 240 4.43 0.31 7.31
C VAL A 240 3.72 1.40 6.48
N PRO A 241 3.83 1.38 5.14
CA PRO A 241 3.21 2.40 4.30
C PRO A 241 1.68 2.32 4.34
N SER A 242 1.03 3.45 4.58
CA SER A 242 -0.43 3.61 4.63
C SER A 242 -0.90 4.52 3.51
N HIS A 243 -1.63 3.95 2.55
CA HIS A 243 -2.26 4.71 1.47
C HIS A 243 -3.54 5.37 2.00
N LEU A 244 -3.45 6.64 2.34
CA LEU A 244 -4.57 7.44 2.82
C LEU A 244 -5.37 8.00 1.66
N ARG A 245 -6.68 7.82 1.71
CA ARG A 245 -7.64 8.25 0.70
C ARG A 245 -7.93 9.74 0.87
N VAL A 246 -7.60 10.55 -0.13
CA VAL A 246 -7.82 12.00 -0.11
C VAL A 246 -8.76 12.46 -1.24
N SER A 247 -9.23 13.69 -1.20
CA SER A 247 -9.95 14.33 -2.31
C SER A 247 -9.00 14.57 -3.48
N THR A 248 -7.88 15.25 -3.19
CA THR A 248 -6.75 15.51 -4.08
C THR A 248 -5.51 15.80 -3.24
N PRO A 249 -4.31 15.55 -3.77
CA PRO A 249 -3.09 16.04 -3.14
C PRO A 249 -3.05 17.57 -2.97
N ASP A 250 -3.65 18.34 -3.89
CA ASP A 250 -3.78 19.81 -3.79
C ASP A 250 -4.67 20.30 -2.64
N ALA A 251 -5.58 19.47 -2.14
CA ALA A 251 -6.39 19.80 -0.96
C ALA A 251 -5.83 19.18 0.33
N THR A 252 -4.65 18.56 0.27
CA THR A 252 -4.08 17.77 1.37
C THR A 252 -2.83 18.42 1.95
N TYR A 253 -2.75 18.47 3.27
CA TYR A 253 -1.65 19.05 4.01
C TYR A 253 -1.14 18.08 5.07
N ALA A 254 0.17 17.98 5.26
CA ALA A 254 0.78 17.31 6.41
C ALA A 254 1.18 18.36 7.44
N LEU A 255 0.74 18.19 8.68
CA LEU A 255 1.03 19.07 9.80
C LEU A 255 1.99 18.41 10.79
N GLY A 256 2.93 19.20 11.31
CA GLY A 256 3.87 18.78 12.35
C GLY A 256 5.24 18.36 11.83
N LEU A 257 5.53 18.52 10.52
CA LEU A 257 6.84 18.18 9.96
C LEU A 257 7.87 19.31 10.06
N GLN A 258 7.48 20.48 10.56
CA GLN A 258 8.39 21.61 10.74
C GLN A 258 9.61 21.22 11.59
N GLY A 259 10.79 21.61 11.12
CA GLY A 259 12.07 21.29 11.75
C GLY A 259 12.52 19.84 11.56
N SER A 260 11.79 19.04 10.77
CA SER A 260 12.21 17.68 10.44
C SER A 260 13.12 17.69 9.23
N ASP A 261 14.26 17.03 9.34
CA ASP A 261 15.14 16.79 8.20
C ASP A 261 14.47 15.80 7.24
N TYR A 262 14.54 16.06 5.94
CA TYR A 262 14.06 15.15 4.91
C TYR A 262 15.16 14.77 3.93
N ARG A 263 15.07 13.53 3.46
CA ARG A 263 15.83 13.04 2.30
C ARG A 263 14.86 12.70 1.18
N SER A 264 15.17 13.17 -0.01
CA SER A 264 14.42 12.78 -1.21
C SER A 264 14.82 11.37 -1.60
N VAL A 265 13.83 10.50 -1.81
CA VAL A 265 14.05 9.10 -2.13
C VAL A 265 13.17 8.67 -3.30
N GLU A 266 13.50 7.53 -3.91
CA GLU A 266 12.59 6.91 -4.87
C GLU A 266 11.40 6.25 -4.14
N PRO A 267 10.21 6.18 -4.77
CA PRO A 267 9.05 5.54 -4.15
C PRO A 267 9.31 4.06 -3.81
N ALA A 268 8.88 3.66 -2.61
CA ALA A 268 8.98 2.28 -2.17
C ALA A 268 8.22 1.33 -3.13
N LEU A 269 8.97 0.46 -3.79
CA LEU A 269 8.43 -0.56 -4.69
C LEU A 269 8.08 -1.83 -3.91
N SER A 270 6.78 -2.09 -3.81
CA SER A 270 6.17 -3.31 -3.27
C SER A 270 5.03 -3.76 -4.18
N GLU A 271 4.61 -5.02 -4.09
CA GLU A 271 3.45 -5.54 -4.83
C GLU A 271 2.16 -4.76 -4.53
N PHE A 272 2.08 -4.16 -3.35
CA PHE A 272 0.95 -3.37 -2.87
C PHE A 272 1.08 -1.87 -3.18
N SER A 273 2.25 -1.39 -3.63
CA SER A 273 2.44 0.03 -3.89
C SER A 273 1.65 0.49 -5.11
N ILE A 274 0.98 1.64 -4.98
CA ILE A 274 0.39 2.33 -6.12
C ILE A 274 1.38 3.42 -6.54
N ILE A 275 1.90 3.33 -7.76
CA ILE A 275 2.76 4.37 -8.36
C ILE A 275 2.12 4.79 -9.68
N PRO A 276 1.89 6.09 -9.89
CA PRO A 276 1.34 6.56 -11.16
C PRO A 276 2.28 6.31 -12.35
N PRO A 277 1.74 5.97 -13.54
CA PRO A 277 2.51 5.94 -14.77
C PRO A 277 3.17 7.31 -15.02
N GLY A 278 4.48 7.31 -15.25
CA GLY A 278 5.22 8.55 -15.51
C GLY A 278 5.51 9.40 -14.28
N TYR A 279 5.34 8.88 -13.05
CA TYR A 279 5.70 9.60 -11.82
C TYR A 279 7.11 10.22 -11.88
N GLY A 280 8.11 9.45 -12.31
CA GLY A 280 9.48 9.97 -12.46
C GLY A 280 9.59 11.12 -13.47
N ALA A 281 8.85 11.07 -14.58
CA ALA A 281 8.83 12.15 -15.57
C ALA A 281 8.12 13.40 -15.03
N ALA A 282 7.05 13.23 -14.24
CA ALA A 282 6.37 14.35 -13.58
C ALA A 282 7.27 15.04 -12.56
N ARG A 283 8.02 14.26 -11.76
CA ARG A 283 9.01 14.77 -10.81
C ARG A 283 10.15 15.52 -11.52
N GLN A 284 10.68 14.97 -12.61
CA GLN A 284 11.69 15.63 -13.44
C GLN A 284 11.20 16.93 -14.07
N ALA A 285 9.94 16.95 -14.54
CA ALA A 285 9.32 18.15 -15.09
C ALA A 285 9.15 19.26 -14.03
N ALA A 286 8.75 18.89 -12.80
CA ALA A 286 8.66 19.83 -11.68
C ALA A 286 10.05 20.34 -11.23
N ALA A 287 11.07 19.47 -11.26
CA ALA A 287 12.45 19.81 -10.93
C ALA A 287 13.20 20.55 -12.06
N GLY A 288 12.56 20.80 -13.22
CA GLY A 288 13.18 21.51 -14.34
C GLY A 288 14.33 20.74 -15.04
N THR A 289 14.42 19.41 -14.88
CA THR A 289 15.54 18.61 -15.38
C THR A 289 15.12 17.63 -16.48
N THR A 290 15.93 17.51 -17.53
CA THR A 290 15.72 16.60 -18.67
C THR A 290 16.73 15.46 -18.63
N ALA A 291 16.53 14.47 -17.75
CA ALA A 291 17.37 13.27 -17.69
C ALA A 291 16.52 11.99 -17.75
N ARG A 292 16.41 11.43 -18.96
CA ARG A 292 15.65 10.22 -19.29
C ARG A 292 16.47 8.97 -18.96
N ASN A 293 16.08 8.15 -17.97
CA ASN A 293 16.49 6.73 -17.78
C ASN A 293 15.47 6.02 -16.85
N GLN A 294 14.57 5.14 -17.30
CA GLN A 294 14.67 3.68 -17.49
C GLN A 294 15.11 2.85 -16.27
N TRP A 295 14.21 2.51 -15.35
CA TRP A 295 14.52 1.58 -14.26
C TRP A 295 13.46 0.48 -14.13
N ALA A 296 13.92 -0.74 -14.36
CA ALA A 296 13.23 -1.99 -14.10
C ALA A 296 13.64 -2.51 -12.72
N ASN A 297 12.66 -3.04 -11.97
CA ASN A 297 12.76 -3.97 -10.85
C ASN A 297 13.97 -3.83 -9.92
N LYS A 298 13.83 -3.05 -8.84
CA LYS A 298 14.50 -3.27 -7.53
C LYS A 298 13.68 -2.57 -6.45
N GLY A 299 13.29 -3.30 -5.40
CA GLY A 299 12.47 -2.83 -4.28
C GLY A 299 13.18 -1.75 -3.44
N LEU A 300 12.65 -1.48 -2.23
CA LEU A 300 13.16 -0.58 -1.18
C LEU A 300 14.70 -0.60 -0.90
N ASP A 301 15.49 -1.49 -1.50
CA ASP A 301 16.95 -1.58 -1.38
C ASP A 301 17.67 -0.29 -1.84
N MET A 302 17.09 0.48 -2.77
CA MET A 302 17.65 1.77 -3.19
C MET A 302 17.44 2.89 -2.15
N ILE A 303 16.50 2.72 -1.22
CA ILE A 303 16.19 3.73 -0.21
C ILE A 303 17.10 3.60 1.01
N LEU A 304 17.67 2.40 1.26
CA LEU A 304 18.31 2.06 2.55
C LEU A 304 19.76 1.58 2.42
N SER A 305 20.19 1.25 1.19
CA SER A 305 21.60 0.92 0.95
C SER A 305 22.37 2.22 0.76
N GLY A 306 23.12 2.65 1.79
CA GLY A 306 24.13 3.72 1.72
C GLY A 306 25.32 3.44 0.78
N GLY A 307 25.06 2.77 -0.34
CA GLY A 307 26.02 2.44 -1.38
C GLY A 307 26.34 3.66 -2.22
N GLN A 308 27.53 4.19 -2.02
CA GLN A 308 28.21 5.18 -2.83
C GLN A 308 28.36 4.69 -4.29
N GLN A 309 27.32 4.83 -5.12
CA GLN A 309 27.38 4.70 -6.58
C GLN A 309 26.58 5.84 -7.23
N ASP A 310 27.30 6.66 -8.01
CA ASP A 310 26.87 7.77 -8.88
C ASP A 310 25.47 8.33 -8.63
N ARG A 311 25.41 9.35 -7.75
CA ARG A 311 24.26 10.25 -7.60
C ARG A 311 23.99 10.98 -8.92
N GLY A 312 23.13 10.41 -9.75
CA GLY A 312 22.55 11.08 -10.90
C GLY A 312 21.62 12.21 -10.49
N ALA A 313 22.17 13.43 -10.46
CA ALA A 313 21.61 14.79 -10.55
C ALA A 313 20.07 15.04 -10.69
N ALA A 314 19.18 14.34 -9.98
CA ALA A 314 17.72 14.57 -10.05
C ALA A 314 16.96 14.43 -8.72
N ASP A 315 17.67 14.37 -7.58
CA ASP A 315 17.05 14.42 -6.25
C ASP A 315 16.93 15.88 -5.79
N GLU A 316 15.75 16.29 -5.28
CA GLU A 316 15.66 17.53 -4.52
C GLU A 316 16.67 17.44 -3.37
N PRO A 317 17.47 18.50 -3.13
CA PRO A 317 18.51 18.43 -2.11
C PRO A 317 17.88 18.08 -0.76
N ASP A 318 18.56 17.23 -0.01
CA ASP A 318 18.24 16.98 1.40
C ASP A 318 18.11 18.34 2.11
N GLY A 319 17.12 18.47 2.97
CA GLY A 319 16.79 19.75 3.60
C GLY A 319 15.98 19.57 4.87
N GLU A 320 15.55 20.68 5.44
CA GLU A 320 14.68 20.74 6.62
C GLU A 320 13.33 21.34 6.18
N GLU A 321 12.21 20.89 6.75
CA GLU A 321 10.95 21.58 6.47
C GLU A 321 10.84 22.85 7.31
N ASP A 322 10.80 23.98 6.61
CA ASP A 322 10.71 25.30 7.23
C ASP A 322 9.28 25.62 7.70
N ASP A 323 8.27 25.08 7.01
CA ASP A 323 6.86 25.40 7.22
C ASP A 323 6.17 24.44 8.21
N ASP A 324 5.27 24.98 9.03
CA ASP A 324 4.36 24.25 9.93
C ASP A 324 3.50 23.19 9.20
N TYR A 325 3.29 23.40 7.91
CA TYR A 325 2.50 22.53 7.04
C TYR A 325 3.22 22.26 5.72
N LYS A 326 3.28 20.98 5.33
CA LYS A 326 3.70 20.59 3.99
C LYS A 326 2.48 20.40 3.10
N HIS A 327 2.40 21.18 2.02
CA HIS A 327 1.34 21.02 1.01
C HIS A 327 1.68 19.83 0.10
N MET A 328 0.75 18.89 -0.07
CA MET A 328 0.98 17.66 -0.86
C MET A 328 0.80 17.86 -2.38
N THR A 329 0.77 19.09 -2.87
CA THR A 329 0.46 19.45 -4.26
C THR A 329 1.45 18.90 -5.26
N ASP A 330 2.74 18.92 -4.91
CA ASP A 330 3.81 18.46 -5.78
C ASP A 330 3.99 16.95 -5.70
N ALA A 331 4.49 16.36 -6.79
CA ALA A 331 4.92 14.98 -6.80
C ALA A 331 6.21 14.86 -5.99
N MET A 332 6.15 14.20 -4.84
CA MET A 332 7.29 14.09 -3.92
C MET A 332 7.33 12.71 -3.25
N CYS A 333 8.54 12.32 -2.85
CA CYS A 333 8.79 11.11 -2.08
C CYS A 333 9.97 11.38 -1.15
N ARG A 334 9.68 11.42 0.15
CA ARG A 334 10.62 11.87 1.18
C ARG A 334 10.60 10.91 2.36
N VAL A 335 11.76 10.72 2.97
CA VAL A 335 11.89 10.11 4.29
C VAL A 335 12.32 11.21 5.25
N TYR A 336 11.51 11.43 6.28
CA TYR A 336 11.76 12.40 7.33
C TYR A 336 12.46 11.73 8.51
N SER A 337 13.61 12.26 8.91
CA SER A 337 14.24 12.00 10.20
C SER A 337 13.87 13.11 11.19
N ASN A 338 13.98 12.82 12.50
CA ASN A 338 13.65 13.78 13.57
C ASN A 338 12.18 14.29 13.57
N ALA A 339 11.30 13.69 12.78
CA ALA A 339 9.87 14.00 12.79
C ALA A 339 9.23 13.73 14.16
N PRO A 340 8.15 14.41 14.55
CA PRO A 340 7.44 14.05 15.77
C PRO A 340 6.90 12.61 15.70
N ARG A 341 6.67 12.01 16.88
CA ARG A 341 6.05 10.67 16.98
C ARG A 341 4.59 10.66 16.55
N GLU A 342 3.97 11.83 16.49
CA GLU A 342 2.59 12.05 16.08
C GLU A 342 2.53 13.20 15.08
N PHE A 343 1.88 13.00 13.95
CA PHE A 343 1.67 14.05 12.94
C PHE A 343 0.32 13.83 12.25
N THR A 344 -0.22 14.86 11.61
CA THR A 344 -1.59 14.83 11.07
C THR A 344 -1.62 15.11 9.57
N ILE A 345 -2.34 14.29 8.82
CA ILE A 345 -2.76 14.58 7.45
C ILE A 345 -4.15 15.20 7.49
N ILE A 346 -4.31 16.39 6.90
CA ILE A 346 -5.60 17.07 6.73
C ILE A 346 -5.98 17.07 5.26
N ASP A 347 -7.18 16.61 4.95
CA ASP A 347 -7.81 16.74 3.63
C ASP A 347 -8.97 17.73 3.71
N ARG A 348 -8.75 18.95 3.19
CA ARG A 348 -9.77 20.01 3.18
C ARG A 348 -10.95 19.66 2.27
N GLY A 349 -10.74 18.92 1.19
CA GLY A 349 -11.79 18.56 0.23
C GLY A 349 -12.73 17.47 0.75
N ARG A 350 -12.29 16.66 1.71
CA ARG A 350 -13.17 15.72 2.45
C ARG A 350 -13.59 16.21 3.82
N ARG A 351 -12.99 17.31 4.32
CA ARG A 351 -13.14 17.77 5.70
C ARG A 351 -12.84 16.64 6.70
N ASN A 352 -11.78 15.89 6.39
CA ASN A 352 -11.34 14.76 7.20
C ASN A 352 -9.86 14.95 7.54
N SER A 353 -9.45 14.35 8.64
CA SER A 353 -8.07 14.31 9.07
C SER A 353 -7.73 12.93 9.58
N VAL A 354 -6.45 12.58 9.48
CA VAL A 354 -5.91 11.32 9.98
C VAL A 354 -4.65 11.64 10.73
N CYS A 355 -4.63 11.31 12.01
CA CYS A 355 -3.44 11.41 12.83
C CYS A 355 -2.70 10.07 12.80
N LEU A 356 -1.41 10.11 12.48
CA LEU A 356 -0.53 8.95 12.50
C LEU A 356 0.40 9.06 13.71
N HIS A 357 0.35 8.05 14.56
CA HIS A 357 1.26 7.89 15.69
C HIS A 357 2.17 6.68 15.46
N ARG A 358 3.48 6.85 15.65
CA ARG A 358 4.51 5.81 15.45
C ARG A 358 5.26 5.51 16.74
N LYS A 359 5.61 4.24 16.93
CA LYS A 359 6.41 3.75 18.06
C LYS A 359 7.45 2.74 17.55
N GLY A 360 8.70 2.84 18.03
CA GLY A 360 9.78 1.91 17.66
C GLY A 360 10.42 2.13 16.29
N PHE A 361 9.96 3.14 15.55
CA PHE A 361 10.59 3.63 14.32
C PHE A 361 11.11 5.03 14.57
N GLU A 362 12.19 5.43 13.90
CA GLU A 362 12.76 6.78 14.01
C GLU A 362 12.38 7.66 12.81
N GLU A 363 12.16 7.06 11.65
CA GLU A 363 11.86 7.76 10.41
C GLU A 363 10.40 7.65 9.98
N LEU A 364 10.00 8.61 9.14
CA LEU A 364 8.66 8.71 8.58
C LEU A 364 8.74 8.85 7.06
N TYR A 365 8.16 7.90 6.35
CA TYR A 365 8.01 7.95 4.90
C TYR A 365 6.76 8.74 4.50
N VAL A 366 6.89 9.63 3.52
CA VAL A 366 5.79 10.39 2.93
C VAL A 366 5.94 10.37 1.41
N PHE A 367 4.86 10.03 0.71
CA PHE A 367 4.79 10.08 -0.73
C PHE A 367 3.48 10.72 -1.19
N SER A 368 3.61 11.68 -2.10
CA SER A 368 2.50 12.26 -2.84
C SER A 368 2.67 12.00 -4.33
N PRO A 369 1.63 11.49 -5.02
CA PRO A 369 1.66 11.38 -6.47
C PRO A 369 1.63 12.75 -7.17
N GLY A 370 1.20 13.81 -6.47
CA GLY A 370 1.02 15.16 -7.00
C GLY A 370 -0.39 15.46 -7.53
N SER A 371 -0.67 16.74 -7.75
CA SER A 371 -1.99 17.29 -8.09
C SER A 371 -2.41 17.16 -9.56
N GLN A 372 -1.52 16.67 -10.43
CA GLN A 372 -1.79 16.48 -11.87
C GLN A 372 -2.89 15.44 -12.16
N TYR A 373 -3.33 14.69 -11.15
CA TYR A 373 -4.37 13.67 -11.28
C TYR A 373 -5.76 14.17 -10.88
N GLN A 374 -6.79 13.51 -11.43
CA GLN A 374 -8.18 13.88 -11.21
C GLN A 374 -8.64 13.75 -9.75
N TRP A 375 -9.56 14.64 -9.36
CA TRP A 375 -10.18 14.67 -8.04
C TRP A 375 -10.98 13.40 -7.73
N TYR A 376 -10.71 12.82 -6.56
CA TYR A 376 -11.24 11.53 -6.09
C TYR A 376 -11.01 10.37 -7.08
N GLY A 377 -9.99 10.48 -7.93
CA GLY A 377 -9.64 9.47 -8.92
C GLY A 377 -8.74 8.37 -8.35
N LYS A 378 -8.20 7.55 -9.27
CA LYS A 378 -7.29 6.43 -8.97
C LYS A 378 -6.04 6.83 -8.18
N TYR A 379 -5.61 8.09 -8.33
CA TYR A 379 -4.42 8.67 -7.70
C TYR A 379 -4.75 9.74 -6.65
N ALA A 380 -6.00 9.75 -6.14
CA ALA A 380 -6.39 10.62 -5.04
C ALA A 380 -6.03 9.98 -3.69
N TYR A 381 -4.73 9.78 -3.48
CA TYR A 381 -4.16 9.27 -2.23
C TYR A 381 -2.84 9.97 -1.92
N VAL A 382 -2.46 9.90 -0.66
CA VAL A 382 -1.08 10.12 -0.21
C VAL A 382 -0.64 8.88 0.55
N VAL A 383 0.64 8.59 0.58
CA VAL A 383 1.18 7.47 1.36
C VAL A 383 1.98 8.03 2.50
N VAL A 384 1.67 7.57 3.70
CA VAL A 384 2.44 7.91 4.89
C VAL A 384 2.65 6.69 5.75
N GLY A 385 3.75 6.61 6.46
CA GLY A 385 4.00 5.46 7.32
C GLY A 385 5.36 5.53 7.99
N PRO A 386 5.54 4.89 9.15
CA PRO A 386 6.85 4.73 9.70
C PRO A 386 7.72 3.89 8.77
N ALA A 387 9.01 4.22 8.71
CA ALA A 387 10.01 3.49 7.95
C ALA A 387 11.31 3.42 8.78
N MET A 388 12.21 2.55 8.38
CA MET A 388 13.60 2.52 8.83
C MET A 388 14.45 3.00 7.67
N LEU A 389 15.31 4.01 7.87
CA LEU A 389 16.29 4.44 6.85
C LEU A 389 17.56 3.57 6.90
N GLU A 390 17.91 3.10 8.09
CA GLU A 390 19.04 2.19 8.32
C GLU A 390 18.52 0.88 8.93
N PRO A 391 19.02 -0.29 8.51
CA PRO A 391 18.63 -1.56 9.10
C PRO A 391 18.99 -1.63 10.59
N VAL A 392 18.08 -2.17 11.41
CA VAL A 392 18.34 -2.48 12.82
C VAL A 392 19.03 -3.84 12.91
N MET A 393 20.18 -3.92 13.55
CA MET A 393 20.86 -5.20 13.79
C MET A 393 20.28 -5.88 15.04
N LEU A 394 19.74 -7.09 14.87
CA LEU A 394 19.21 -7.92 15.96
C LEU A 394 20.17 -9.04 16.28
N GLU A 395 20.73 -9.04 17.49
CA GLU A 395 21.58 -10.12 17.96
C GLU A 395 20.77 -11.41 18.17
N PRO A 396 21.42 -12.59 18.21
CA PRO A 396 20.76 -13.85 18.54
C PRO A 396 19.97 -13.76 19.87
N GLY A 397 18.66 -14.01 19.82
CA GLY A 397 17.75 -13.88 20.96
C GLY A 397 17.07 -12.52 21.11
N ASP A 398 17.49 -11.50 20.36
CA ASP A 398 16.89 -10.17 20.44
C ASP A 398 15.49 -10.12 19.83
N THR A 399 14.69 -9.19 20.34
CA THR A 399 13.34 -8.91 19.83
C THR A 399 13.16 -7.42 19.61
N TRP A 400 12.81 -7.06 18.39
CA TRP A 400 12.41 -5.70 18.03
C TRP A 400 10.89 -5.54 18.01
N ARG A 401 10.42 -4.34 18.35
CA ARG A 401 9.00 -3.98 18.35
C ARG A 401 8.78 -2.63 17.71
N GLY A 402 7.82 -2.57 16.79
CA GLY A 402 7.36 -1.32 16.17
C GLY A 402 5.83 -1.27 16.14
N ALA A 403 5.26 -0.08 16.06
CA ALA A 403 3.82 0.09 15.91
C ALA A 403 3.47 1.37 15.14
N GLN A 404 2.35 1.31 14.43
CA GLN A 404 1.66 2.44 13.82
C GLN A 404 0.22 2.48 14.33
N TYR A 405 -0.28 3.66 14.66
CA TYR A 405 -1.69 3.90 14.97
C TYR A 405 -2.24 4.97 14.04
N LEU A 406 -3.29 4.64 13.29
CA LEU A 406 -4.05 5.58 12.48
C LEU A 406 -5.31 5.97 13.26
N ARG A 407 -5.37 7.22 13.71
CA ARG A 407 -6.51 7.79 14.44
C ARG A 407 -7.25 8.77 13.56
N ASN A 408 -8.57 8.79 13.61
CA ASN A 408 -9.35 9.85 12.98
C ASN A 408 -9.86 10.79 14.07
N PRO A 409 -9.34 12.03 14.20
CA PRO A 409 -9.77 12.94 15.25
C PRO A 409 -11.21 13.46 15.06
N ASN A 410 -11.90 13.12 13.96
CA ASN A 410 -13.30 13.48 13.70
C ASN A 410 -14.30 12.46 14.29
N LEU A 411 -13.96 11.83 15.40
CA LEU A 411 -14.83 10.91 16.14
C LEU A 411 -15.92 11.64 16.92
#